data_AF-A0A957SAS1-F1
#
_entry.id   AF-A0A957SAS1-F1
#
_cell.length_a   1.000
_cell.length_b   1.000
_cell.length_c   1.000
_cell.angle_alpha   90.00
_cell.angle_beta   90.00
_cell.angle_gamma   90.00
#
_symmetry.space_group_name_H-M   'P 1'
#
loop_
_entity.id
_entity.type
_entity.pdbx_description
1 polymer ?
#
loop_
_entity_poly.entity_id
_entity_poly.type
_entity_poly.pdbx_seq_one_letter_code
_entity_poly.pdbx_strand_id
1 'polypeptide(L)'
;MARAAAESQQTTAAVGPYRYIRFVAESEVGDNPWTSMAEFYALDENGDEIDRSRWRIYYVDSEEFLREDGAAENAIDDDESTYWHTEWSVSDPAPPHEIVFDMRKSYQVSGFRYVPRQDNSPNGRVAQYSIYATDRKRQAYTLIKSGELTNSADAQTVYFETAAPTATNTPTPTVPATATPTPTPTPTAKASESGAIRGVVWYDWNHDQKRNETELLLEDFRVTLLWAGPDNVLGTADDEEKSDRTNSRGEYSKSNLSPGLYRIHVEATDDVLNSDKNPVRKNAGTLTVEQQLASGQELNDFDLALYSGDLDGDLISDGAEGQGDYDGDGAPNYADADADGDGRPDRSEGTRDVNNNGLPDFLDTAPPDGQPQIQMTKTDFLLIDADLDGRASANDTLLYRIDIVNHGQQAYKNVVLFDTPDAMTNVVGGTVQSSSGQISSGNDAGAVHIQIELGNIAAGESATISFQVQIAAEVTLRRIQNQAFIQFDDPAGTNGSAAIRSD
;
A
#
# COMPACT_ATOMS: atom_id res chain seq x y z
N MET A 1 16.74 -29.32 16.17
CA MET A 1 17.73 -28.24 15.89
C MET A 1 16.99 -26.91 15.94
N ALA A 2 17.69 -25.76 15.92
CA ALA A 2 17.05 -24.48 16.21
C ALA A 2 15.94 -24.13 15.20
N ARG A 3 14.81 -23.62 15.71
CA ARG A 3 13.79 -22.93 14.92
C ARG A 3 14.29 -21.49 14.77
N ALA A 4 14.51 -21.02 13.56
CA ALA A 4 14.79 -19.60 13.34
C ALA A 4 13.52 -18.82 13.74
N ALA A 5 13.68 -17.76 14.53
CA ALA A 5 12.63 -16.77 14.67
C ALA A 5 12.64 -15.90 13.42
N ALA A 6 11.47 -15.62 12.84
CA ALA A 6 11.36 -14.53 11.89
C ALA A 6 11.51 -13.22 12.67
N GLU A 7 12.47 -12.39 12.30
CA GLU A 7 12.57 -11.04 12.85
C GLU A 7 11.43 -10.21 12.24
N SER A 8 10.53 -9.72 13.10
CA SER A 8 9.41 -8.88 12.67
C SER A 8 9.97 -7.58 12.08
N GLN A 9 9.84 -7.40 10.77
CA GLN A 9 10.15 -6.13 10.11
C GLN A 9 9.14 -5.07 10.56
N GLN A 10 9.48 -4.38 11.65
CA GLN A 10 8.67 -3.34 12.24
C GLN A 10 8.80 -2.06 11.41
N THR A 11 8.09 -1.99 10.29
CA THR A 11 7.94 -0.78 9.49
C THR A 11 7.40 0.35 10.37
N THR A 12 7.94 1.56 10.19
CA THR A 12 7.52 2.75 10.94
C THR A 12 6.16 3.22 10.45
N ALA A 13 5.12 2.61 11.01
CA ALA A 13 3.71 2.95 10.89
C ALA A 13 3.48 4.45 11.18
N ALA A 14 3.28 5.26 10.15
CA ALA A 14 3.14 6.71 10.26
C ALA A 14 1.67 7.16 10.27
N VAL A 15 1.38 8.27 10.96
CA VAL A 15 0.12 9.01 10.74
C VAL A 15 0.11 9.57 9.32
N GLY A 16 -0.97 9.34 8.55
CA GLY A 16 -1.00 9.74 7.15
C GLY A 16 -2.40 10.04 6.59
N PRO A 17 -2.47 10.80 5.46
CA PRO A 17 -3.71 11.10 4.79
C PRO A 17 -4.22 9.86 4.04
N TYR A 18 -5.21 9.17 4.59
CA TYR A 18 -5.82 7.99 3.96
C TYR A 18 -7.31 8.19 3.73
N ARG A 19 -7.83 7.57 2.67
CA ARG A 19 -9.26 7.52 2.34
C ARG A 19 -9.78 6.09 2.35
N TYR A 20 -8.96 5.15 1.91
CA TYR A 20 -9.26 3.73 1.88
C TYR A 20 -8.42 3.03 2.94
N ILE A 21 -9.07 2.20 3.76
CA ILE A 21 -8.41 1.34 4.74
C ILE A 21 -8.81 -0.09 4.43
N ARG A 22 -7.83 -0.96 4.20
CA ARG A 22 -7.95 -2.41 4.02
C ARG A 22 -7.54 -3.07 5.33
N PHE A 23 -8.50 -3.62 6.06
CA PHE A 23 -8.24 -4.49 7.20
C PHE A 23 -8.14 -5.92 6.69
N VAL A 24 -7.04 -6.60 6.99
CA VAL A 24 -6.84 -8.02 6.72
C VAL A 24 -6.77 -8.77 8.05
N ALA A 25 -7.60 -9.79 8.21
CA ALA A 25 -7.52 -10.77 9.28
C ALA A 25 -6.67 -11.95 8.80
N GLU A 26 -5.46 -12.07 9.34
CA GLU A 26 -4.48 -13.10 8.99
C GLU A 26 -4.82 -14.44 9.68
N SER A 27 -5.45 -14.39 10.86
CA SER A 27 -5.88 -15.58 11.61
C SER A 27 -6.97 -15.30 12.65
N GLU A 28 -7.67 -16.36 13.06
CA GLU A 28 -8.67 -16.39 14.13
C GLU A 28 -8.07 -16.94 15.43
N VAL A 29 -8.57 -16.49 16.59
CA VAL A 29 -8.10 -16.84 17.95
C VAL A 29 -8.07 -18.34 18.26
N GLY A 30 -8.92 -19.15 17.64
CA GLY A 30 -8.98 -20.61 17.76
C GLY A 30 -8.50 -21.37 16.52
N ASP A 31 -7.76 -20.73 15.60
CA ASP A 31 -7.31 -21.27 14.30
C ASP A 31 -8.46 -21.73 13.36
N ASN A 32 -9.69 -21.19 13.51
CA ASN A 32 -10.83 -21.49 12.62
C ASN A 32 -10.82 -20.60 11.35
N PRO A 33 -11.48 -21.00 10.26
CA PRO A 33 -11.49 -20.25 8.99
C PRO A 33 -12.50 -19.07 9.00
N TRP A 34 -12.58 -18.32 10.11
CA TRP A 34 -13.64 -17.34 10.33
C TRP A 34 -13.07 -15.96 10.66
N THR A 35 -13.78 -14.92 10.28
CA THR A 35 -13.55 -13.55 10.75
C THR A 35 -14.88 -12.87 11.02
N SER A 36 -14.94 -12.11 12.12
CA SER A 36 -16.12 -11.36 12.54
C SER A 36 -15.71 -10.02 13.15
N MET A 37 -16.59 -9.03 13.01
CA MET A 37 -16.33 -7.66 13.43
C MET A 37 -17.67 -6.99 13.72
N ALA A 38 -17.95 -6.67 14.99
CA ALA A 38 -19.10 -5.84 15.32
C ALA A 38 -18.92 -4.45 14.73
N GLU A 39 -17.75 -3.84 14.95
CA GLU A 39 -17.50 -2.48 14.50
C GLU A 39 -16.03 -2.20 14.17
N PHE A 40 -15.83 -1.31 13.19
CA PHE A 40 -14.54 -0.72 12.84
C PHE A 40 -14.59 0.82 12.85
N TYR A 41 -13.62 1.42 13.54
CA TYR A 41 -13.43 2.87 13.59
C TYR A 41 -11.99 3.20 13.19
N ALA A 42 -11.81 4.23 12.38
CA ALA A 42 -10.51 4.86 12.16
C ALA A 42 -10.38 6.07 13.09
N LEU A 43 -9.18 6.30 13.64
CA LEU A 43 -8.91 7.38 14.58
C LEU A 43 -8.15 8.51 13.87
N ASP A 44 -8.50 9.75 14.18
CA ASP A 44 -7.84 10.95 13.63
C ASP A 44 -6.49 11.24 14.31
N GLU A 45 -5.81 12.32 13.90
CA GLU A 45 -4.54 12.77 14.50
C GLU A 45 -4.60 13.13 16.01
N ASN A 46 -5.80 13.26 16.59
CA ASN A 46 -6.05 13.47 18.02
C ASN A 46 -6.43 12.18 18.75
N GLY A 47 -6.59 11.06 18.04
CA GLY A 47 -7.09 9.79 18.55
C GLY A 47 -8.62 9.73 18.68
N ASP A 48 -9.34 10.74 18.18
CA ASP A 48 -10.80 10.79 18.18
C ASP A 48 -11.37 10.00 16.97
N GLU A 49 -12.58 9.45 17.11
CA GLU A 49 -13.19 8.63 16.06
C GLU A 49 -13.64 9.46 14.84
N ILE A 50 -13.23 9.00 13.65
CA ILE A 50 -13.57 9.65 12.38
C ILE A 50 -15.04 9.42 12.02
N ASP A 51 -15.78 10.50 11.74
CA ASP A 51 -17.19 10.47 11.29
C ASP A 51 -17.46 9.42 10.20
N ARG A 52 -18.24 8.40 10.60
CA ARG A 52 -18.60 7.23 9.78
C ARG A 52 -19.87 7.43 8.93
N SER A 53 -20.63 8.51 9.14
CA SER A 53 -21.96 8.76 8.54
C SER A 53 -22.03 8.84 7.00
N ARG A 54 -20.89 8.70 6.32
CA ARG A 54 -20.77 8.68 4.85
C ARG A 54 -19.94 7.51 4.33
N TRP A 55 -19.33 6.72 5.21
CA TRP A 55 -18.52 5.58 4.85
C TRP A 55 -19.34 4.54 4.11
N ARG A 56 -18.64 3.57 3.53
CA ARG A 56 -19.22 2.37 2.92
C ARG A 56 -18.15 1.30 2.85
N ILE A 57 -18.59 0.06 2.78
CA ILE A 57 -17.75 -1.02 2.29
C ILE A 57 -17.44 -0.76 0.81
N TYR A 58 -16.17 -0.92 0.45
CA TYR A 58 -15.65 -0.80 -0.91
C TYR A 58 -15.39 -2.17 -1.52
N TYR A 59 -15.00 -3.13 -0.68
CA TYR A 59 -14.75 -4.53 -1.00
C TYR A 59 -14.80 -5.34 0.31
N VAL A 60 -15.17 -6.61 0.20
CA VAL A 60 -15.03 -7.66 1.21
C VAL A 60 -14.87 -9.00 0.49
N ASP A 61 -14.12 -9.96 1.04
CA ASP A 61 -13.93 -11.27 0.41
C ASP A 61 -15.11 -12.24 0.64
N SER A 62 -15.66 -12.26 1.86
CA SER A 62 -16.60 -13.28 2.32
C SER A 62 -17.61 -12.74 3.35
N GLU A 63 -18.86 -13.20 3.27
CA GLU A 63 -19.99 -12.77 4.11
C GLU A 63 -20.99 -13.91 4.34
N GLU A 64 -21.48 -14.04 5.56
CA GLU A 64 -22.58 -14.94 5.92
C GLU A 64 -23.94 -14.26 5.72
N PHE A 65 -24.84 -14.91 4.96
CA PHE A 65 -26.21 -14.44 4.71
C PHE A 65 -27.29 -15.55 4.84
N LEU A 66 -26.90 -16.81 5.08
CA LEU A 66 -27.82 -17.96 5.09
C LEU A 66 -28.26 -18.37 6.50
N ARG A 67 -27.42 -18.13 7.51
CA ARG A 67 -27.65 -18.51 8.92
C ARG A 67 -27.87 -17.36 9.87
N GLU A 68 -27.22 -16.23 9.59
CA GLU A 68 -27.31 -14.99 10.35
C GLU A 68 -27.15 -13.80 9.40
N ASP A 69 -27.37 -12.59 9.91
CA ASP A 69 -27.04 -11.35 9.20
C ASP A 69 -25.58 -11.02 9.49
N GLY A 70 -24.68 -11.55 8.64
CA GLY A 70 -23.24 -11.33 8.72
C GLY A 70 -22.73 -10.28 7.74
N ALA A 71 -23.57 -9.34 7.28
CA ALA A 71 -23.23 -8.38 6.25
C ALA A 71 -22.00 -7.53 6.60
N ALA A 72 -21.12 -7.27 5.63
CA ALA A 72 -19.95 -6.41 5.83
C ALA A 72 -20.33 -4.96 6.20
N GLU A 73 -21.49 -4.50 5.73
CA GLU A 73 -22.07 -3.20 6.11
C GLU A 73 -22.32 -3.05 7.62
N ASN A 74 -22.51 -4.15 8.37
CA ASN A 74 -22.74 -4.14 9.82
C ASN A 74 -21.51 -3.61 10.59
N ALA A 75 -20.29 -3.83 10.07
CA ALA A 75 -19.05 -3.37 10.71
C ALA A 75 -18.85 -1.82 10.72
N ILE A 76 -19.84 -1.05 10.26
CA ILE A 76 -19.86 0.43 10.22
C ILE A 76 -21.27 1.02 10.49
N ASP A 77 -22.18 0.29 11.14
CA ASP A 77 -23.61 0.70 11.25
C ASP A 77 -23.98 1.52 12.51
N ASP A 78 -23.07 1.63 13.49
CA ASP A 78 -23.24 2.28 14.80
C ASP A 78 -24.04 1.45 15.85
N ASP A 79 -24.18 0.13 15.66
CA ASP A 79 -24.80 -0.83 16.58
C ASP A 79 -23.90 -2.04 16.90
N GLU A 80 -23.13 -1.97 17.99
CA GLU A 80 -22.25 -3.07 18.47
C GLU A 80 -22.98 -4.41 18.79
N SER A 81 -24.30 -4.52 18.57
CA SER A 81 -25.04 -5.79 18.63
C SER A 81 -25.22 -6.52 17.29
N THR A 82 -24.94 -5.86 16.15
CA THR A 82 -24.75 -6.51 14.84
C THR A 82 -23.28 -6.93 14.66
N TYR A 83 -22.95 -7.60 13.55
CA TYR A 83 -21.56 -7.84 13.13
C TYR A 83 -21.46 -8.25 11.66
N TRP A 84 -20.34 -7.92 11.02
CA TRP A 84 -19.85 -8.66 9.85
C TRP A 84 -19.40 -10.06 10.31
N HIS A 85 -19.67 -11.07 9.50
CA HIS A 85 -19.08 -12.39 9.63
C HIS A 85 -18.77 -12.96 8.24
N THR A 86 -17.61 -13.59 8.06
CA THR A 86 -17.33 -14.37 6.84
C THR A 86 -18.26 -15.58 6.76
N GLU A 87 -18.57 -16.05 5.53
CA GLU A 87 -19.45 -17.21 5.33
C GLU A 87 -18.88 -18.43 6.07
N TRP A 88 -19.70 -19.10 6.86
CA TRP A 88 -19.28 -20.27 7.66
C TRP A 88 -20.20 -21.48 7.46
N SER A 89 -21.27 -21.34 6.67
CA SER A 89 -22.36 -22.31 6.62
C SER A 89 -22.38 -23.22 5.39
N VAL A 90 -21.67 -22.85 4.31
CA VAL A 90 -21.64 -23.54 3.02
C VAL A 90 -20.25 -23.56 2.39
N SER A 91 -19.56 -22.43 2.30
CA SER A 91 -18.27 -22.28 1.62
C SER A 91 -17.07 -22.30 2.57
N ASP A 92 -17.23 -21.82 3.81
CA ASP A 92 -16.25 -21.90 4.91
C ASP A 92 -14.80 -21.56 4.44
N PRO A 93 -14.59 -20.41 3.76
CA PRO A 93 -13.33 -20.12 3.07
C PRO A 93 -12.21 -19.84 4.07
N ALA A 94 -10.99 -20.27 3.78
CA ALA A 94 -9.86 -20.09 4.69
C ALA A 94 -9.27 -18.66 4.65
N PRO A 95 -8.73 -18.14 5.77
CA PRO A 95 -8.04 -16.85 5.83
C PRO A 95 -6.76 -16.82 4.96
N PRO A 96 -6.23 -15.64 4.61
CA PRO A 96 -6.63 -14.31 5.12
C PRO A 96 -7.97 -13.79 4.58
N HIS A 97 -8.74 -13.13 5.45
CA HIS A 97 -9.98 -12.42 5.09
C HIS A 97 -9.74 -10.92 5.07
N GLU A 98 -10.52 -10.17 4.30
CA GLU A 98 -10.33 -8.74 4.17
C GLU A 98 -11.59 -7.93 3.95
N ILE A 99 -11.61 -6.74 4.55
CA ILE A 99 -12.68 -5.75 4.42
C ILE A 99 -12.06 -4.37 4.16
N VAL A 100 -12.63 -3.63 3.20
CA VAL A 100 -12.10 -2.35 2.74
C VAL A 100 -13.13 -1.24 2.93
N PHE A 101 -12.77 -0.22 3.70
CA PHE A 101 -13.63 0.92 4.01
C PHE A 101 -13.29 2.13 3.11
N ASP A 102 -14.28 2.71 2.40
CA ASP A 102 -14.14 3.99 1.66
C ASP A 102 -14.69 5.14 2.50
N MET A 103 -13.81 5.85 3.22
CA MET A 103 -14.15 7.00 4.07
C MET A 103 -14.57 8.26 3.27
N ARG A 104 -14.72 8.14 1.94
CA ARG A 104 -15.18 9.15 0.95
C ARG A 104 -14.30 10.37 0.73
N LYS A 105 -13.54 10.79 1.73
CA LYS A 105 -12.47 11.80 1.64
C LYS A 105 -11.24 11.28 2.39
N SER A 106 -10.10 11.91 2.19
CA SER A 106 -8.90 11.62 2.98
C SER A 106 -9.00 12.25 4.37
N TYR A 107 -8.50 11.53 5.38
CA TYR A 107 -8.34 11.93 6.77
C TYR A 107 -6.92 11.63 7.23
N GLN A 108 -6.39 12.40 8.18
CA GLN A 108 -5.15 12.07 8.88
C GLN A 108 -5.44 10.94 9.87
N VAL A 109 -5.11 9.69 9.53
CA VAL A 109 -5.45 8.53 10.38
C VAL A 109 -4.27 8.14 11.24
N SER A 110 -4.46 8.03 12.56
CA SER A 110 -3.42 7.64 13.52
C SER A 110 -3.56 6.22 14.07
N GLY A 111 -4.66 5.54 13.80
CA GLY A 111 -4.96 4.22 14.35
C GLY A 111 -6.37 3.73 14.03
N PHE A 112 -6.79 2.66 14.70
CA PHE A 112 -8.13 2.10 14.60
C PHE A 112 -8.66 1.57 15.94
N ARG A 113 -9.99 1.46 16.07
CA ARG A 113 -10.67 0.63 17.08
C ARG A 113 -11.39 -0.52 16.39
N TYR A 114 -11.11 -1.74 16.83
CA TYR A 114 -11.79 -2.97 16.43
C TYR A 114 -12.69 -3.44 17.58
N VAL A 115 -13.93 -3.83 17.27
CA VAL A 115 -14.87 -4.42 18.22
C VAL A 115 -15.22 -5.84 17.75
N PRO A 116 -14.92 -6.89 18.54
CA PRO A 116 -15.40 -8.25 18.28
C PRO A 116 -16.94 -8.34 18.41
N ARG A 117 -17.56 -9.40 17.85
CA ARG A 117 -18.98 -9.72 18.11
C ARG A 117 -19.31 -9.75 19.62
N GLN A 118 -20.36 -9.03 20.03
CA GLN A 118 -20.74 -8.85 21.44
C GLN A 118 -21.73 -9.90 21.98
N ASP A 119 -22.06 -10.93 21.19
CA ASP A 119 -23.00 -12.00 21.55
C ASP A 119 -22.46 -13.02 22.57
N ASN A 120 -21.22 -12.84 23.05
CA ASN A 120 -20.43 -13.75 23.89
C ASN A 120 -19.80 -14.95 23.14
N SER A 121 -19.88 -15.00 21.82
CA SER A 121 -19.15 -15.99 21.01
C SER A 121 -17.68 -15.59 20.82
N PRO A 122 -16.74 -16.55 20.74
CA PRO A 122 -15.38 -16.29 20.28
C PRO A 122 -15.23 -16.41 18.75
N ASN A 123 -16.20 -16.98 18.03
CA ASN A 123 -16.04 -17.34 16.62
C ASN A 123 -15.70 -16.12 15.75
N GLY A 124 -14.70 -16.26 14.89
CA GLY A 124 -14.25 -15.18 14.01
C GLY A 124 -13.49 -14.06 14.73
N ARG A 125 -13.10 -14.22 16.00
CA ARG A 125 -12.33 -13.20 16.71
C ARG A 125 -10.91 -13.15 16.14
N VAL A 126 -10.58 -12.06 15.46
CA VAL A 126 -9.27 -11.85 14.83
C VAL A 126 -8.14 -11.95 15.87
N ALA A 127 -7.10 -12.72 15.54
CA ALA A 127 -5.89 -12.90 16.32
C ALA A 127 -4.71 -12.14 15.72
N GLN A 128 -4.36 -12.40 14.46
CA GLN A 128 -3.36 -11.63 13.71
C GLN A 128 -4.01 -10.78 12.63
N TYR A 129 -3.50 -9.57 12.42
CA TYR A 129 -4.06 -8.62 11.46
C TYR A 129 -2.97 -7.83 10.71
N SER A 130 -3.32 -7.33 9.54
CA SER A 130 -2.59 -6.31 8.78
C SER A 130 -3.53 -5.19 8.33
N ILE A 131 -3.13 -3.94 8.55
CA ILE A 131 -3.80 -2.73 8.07
C ILE A 131 -2.99 -2.16 6.91
N TYR A 132 -3.63 -2.01 5.76
CA TYR A 132 -3.08 -1.29 4.61
C TYR A 132 -3.95 -0.06 4.28
N ALA A 133 -3.38 1.00 3.74
CA ALA A 133 -4.13 2.23 3.43
C ALA A 133 -3.65 2.99 2.19
N THR A 134 -4.51 3.86 1.64
CA THR A 134 -4.19 4.77 0.52
C THR A 134 -5.16 5.97 0.45
N ASP A 135 -4.74 7.10 -0.13
CA ASP A 135 -5.60 8.28 -0.37
C ASP A 135 -6.42 8.17 -1.67
N ARG A 136 -5.97 7.38 -2.65
CA ARG A 136 -6.54 7.35 -4.01
C ARG A 136 -7.28 6.07 -4.33
N LYS A 137 -8.35 6.21 -5.12
CA LYS A 137 -9.10 5.07 -5.65
C LYS A 137 -8.27 4.36 -6.72
N ARG A 138 -8.15 3.03 -6.63
CA ARG A 138 -7.34 2.16 -7.53
C ARG A 138 -5.82 2.37 -7.46
N GLN A 139 -5.30 3.02 -6.42
CA GLN A 139 -3.86 2.95 -6.12
C GLN A 139 -3.58 1.73 -5.24
N ALA A 140 -2.36 1.18 -5.31
CA ALA A 140 -1.89 0.17 -4.37
C ALA A 140 -1.99 0.66 -2.91
N TYR A 141 -2.23 -0.27 -1.98
CA TYR A 141 -2.31 0.03 -0.55
C TYR A 141 -0.94 -0.18 0.11
N THR A 142 -0.47 0.79 0.89
CA THR A 142 0.75 0.65 1.68
C THR A 142 0.44 -0.07 2.99
N LEU A 143 1.27 -1.05 3.40
CA LEU A 143 1.17 -1.67 4.72
C LEU A 143 1.50 -0.62 5.80
N ILE A 144 0.51 -0.29 6.62
CA ILE A 144 0.64 0.70 7.70
C ILE A 144 1.03 0.01 9.00
N LYS A 145 0.38 -1.11 9.34
CA LYS A 145 0.54 -1.78 10.63
C LYS A 145 0.22 -3.26 10.50
N SER A 146 0.96 -4.13 11.18
CA SER A 146 0.51 -5.49 11.48
C SER A 146 0.79 -5.83 12.93
N GLY A 147 0.14 -6.87 13.45
CA GLY A 147 0.34 -7.31 14.83
C GLY A 147 -0.70 -8.30 15.32
N GLU A 148 -0.77 -8.44 16.64
CA GLU A 148 -1.71 -9.32 17.33
C GLU A 148 -2.79 -8.51 18.06
N LEU A 149 -4.02 -9.00 18.02
CA LEU A 149 -5.15 -8.58 18.85
C LEU A 149 -5.28 -9.56 20.02
N THR A 150 -5.68 -9.05 21.18
CA THR A 150 -5.91 -9.86 22.37
C THR A 150 -7.19 -10.68 22.20
N ASN A 151 -7.18 -11.93 22.67
CA ASN A 151 -8.41 -12.69 22.87
C ASN A 151 -9.25 -12.11 24.03
N SER A 152 -10.01 -11.04 23.74
CA SER A 152 -11.09 -10.53 24.59
C SER A 152 -12.34 -10.23 23.75
N ALA A 153 -13.47 -10.02 24.41
CA ALA A 153 -14.67 -9.42 23.83
C ALA A 153 -14.64 -7.88 23.90
N ASP A 154 -13.76 -7.29 24.72
CA ASP A 154 -13.62 -5.83 24.82
C ASP A 154 -13.16 -5.22 23.48
N ALA A 155 -13.61 -3.99 23.21
CA ALA A 155 -13.11 -3.19 22.09
C ALA A 155 -11.61 -2.89 22.24
N GLN A 156 -10.84 -3.00 21.15
CA GLN A 156 -9.39 -2.87 21.14
C GLN A 156 -8.94 -1.73 20.24
N THR A 157 -8.17 -0.81 20.81
CA THR A 157 -7.60 0.34 20.10
C THR A 157 -6.13 0.11 19.78
N VAL A 158 -5.76 0.30 18.52
CA VAL A 158 -4.38 0.19 18.01
C VAL A 158 -3.98 1.51 17.37
N TYR A 159 -2.92 2.12 17.88
CA TYR A 159 -2.26 3.25 17.24
C TYR A 159 -1.19 2.77 16.26
N PHE A 160 -1.04 3.48 15.15
CA PHE A 160 0.02 3.25 14.17
C PHE A 160 1.38 3.57 14.82
N GLU A 161 1.55 4.79 15.32
CA GLU A 161 2.72 5.16 16.13
C GLU A 161 2.62 4.62 17.58
N THR A 162 3.76 4.55 18.28
CA THR A 162 3.85 3.92 19.62
C THR A 162 3.46 4.82 20.79
N ALA A 163 2.91 6.00 20.53
CA ALA A 163 2.40 6.93 21.54
C ALA A 163 1.01 7.47 21.15
N ALA A 164 0.07 7.49 22.09
CA ALA A 164 -1.19 8.18 21.90
C ALA A 164 -0.96 9.71 21.90
N PRO A 165 -1.65 10.48 21.03
CA PRO A 165 -1.49 11.93 20.95
C PRO A 165 -1.81 12.60 22.29
N THR A 166 -0.90 13.45 22.76
CA THR A 166 -0.99 14.11 24.08
C THR A 166 -1.37 15.58 23.93
N ALA A 167 -2.40 16.02 24.66
CA ALA A 167 -3.09 17.29 24.39
C ALA A 167 -2.27 18.57 24.65
N THR A 168 -2.13 19.38 23.57
CA THR A 168 -2.11 20.86 23.50
C THR A 168 -1.30 21.70 24.51
N ASN A 169 -0.28 22.41 23.98
CA ASN A 169 0.09 23.84 24.20
C ASN A 169 0.23 24.42 25.64
N THR A 170 1.26 25.22 25.98
CA THR A 170 1.46 26.65 25.59
C THR A 170 2.86 27.16 26.09
N PRO A 171 3.53 28.18 25.49
CA PRO A 171 4.98 28.43 25.69
C PRO A 171 5.39 29.66 26.56
N THR A 172 6.72 29.98 26.58
CA THR A 172 7.39 31.29 26.91
C THR A 172 7.72 31.57 28.41
N PRO A 173 8.80 32.32 28.83
CA PRO A 173 10.04 32.85 28.20
C PRO A 173 11.40 32.48 28.91
N THR A 174 12.55 33.02 28.45
CA THR A 174 13.91 33.02 29.10
C THR A 174 14.09 34.19 30.11
N VAL A 175 15.21 34.52 30.81
CA VAL A 175 16.72 34.39 30.72
C VAL A 175 17.30 34.47 32.19
N PRO A 176 18.63 34.63 32.58
CA PRO A 176 19.88 35.02 31.90
C PRO A 176 21.16 34.17 32.29
N ALA A 177 22.34 34.82 32.51
CA ALA A 177 23.68 34.26 32.83
C ALA A 177 24.04 34.33 34.36
N THR A 178 25.23 34.01 34.93
CA THR A 178 26.67 33.95 34.49
C THR A 178 27.44 32.99 35.46
N ALA A 179 28.72 32.56 35.34
CA ALA A 179 30.00 33.30 35.17
C ALA A 179 31.21 32.37 34.86
N THR A 180 32.38 32.95 34.55
CA THR A 180 33.64 32.25 34.16
C THR A 180 34.82 32.59 35.10
N PRO A 181 35.88 31.75 35.15
CA PRO A 181 37.27 32.24 35.18
C PRO A 181 38.13 31.56 34.09
N THR A 182 38.65 32.28 33.08
CA THR A 182 39.90 33.10 33.06
C THR A 182 41.19 32.26 32.85
N PRO A 183 42.02 32.54 31.80
CA PRO A 183 43.02 31.59 31.26
C PRO A 183 44.51 31.93 31.56
N THR A 184 45.43 31.01 31.21
CA THR A 184 46.90 31.20 30.97
C THR A 184 47.53 29.86 30.52
N PRO A 185 48.55 29.78 29.62
CA PRO A 185 49.02 30.73 28.59
C PRO A 185 48.98 30.15 27.14
N THR A 186 49.20 31.00 26.14
CA THR A 186 49.34 30.63 24.72
C THR A 186 50.77 30.20 24.35
N PRO A 187 50.98 29.06 23.64
CA PRO A 187 52.14 28.87 22.79
C PRO A 187 51.90 29.55 21.42
N THR A 188 52.80 30.42 20.97
CA THR A 188 52.64 31.15 19.70
C THR A 188 52.80 30.23 18.49
N ALA A 189 51.68 29.91 17.83
CA ALA A 189 51.65 29.41 16.46
C ALA A 189 51.77 30.56 15.43
N LYS A 190 51.99 30.20 14.16
CA LYS A 190 52.22 31.14 13.04
C LYS A 190 50.97 31.96 12.67
N ALA A 191 51.19 32.93 11.79
CA ALA A 191 50.13 33.67 11.12
C ALA A 191 49.12 32.75 10.39
N SER A 192 47.93 33.30 10.17
CA SER A 192 46.81 32.64 9.49
C SER A 192 47.16 32.27 8.05
N GLU A 193 47.58 31.02 7.86
CA GLU A 193 47.58 30.32 6.57
C GLU A 193 46.33 29.42 6.51
N SER A 194 45.17 30.04 6.79
CA SER A 194 43.84 29.43 6.75
C SER A 194 43.44 29.11 5.32
N GLY A 195 43.12 27.84 5.05
CA GLY A 195 42.60 27.42 3.76
C GLY A 195 41.07 27.42 3.67
N ALA A 196 40.56 26.99 2.52
CA ALA A 196 39.15 26.77 2.24
C ALA A 196 38.93 25.60 1.29
N ILE A 197 37.74 25.00 1.38
CA ILE A 197 37.19 24.02 0.44
C ILE A 197 35.79 24.50 0.04
N ARG A 198 35.57 24.63 -1.26
CA ARG A 198 34.32 25.05 -1.91
C ARG A 198 34.11 24.21 -3.16
N GLY A 199 32.85 24.00 -3.51
CA GLY A 199 32.44 23.32 -4.72
C GLY A 199 30.92 23.21 -4.79
N VAL A 200 30.45 22.39 -5.72
CA VAL A 200 29.04 22.06 -5.95
C VAL A 200 28.80 20.58 -5.68
N VAL A 201 27.66 20.26 -5.07
CA VAL A 201 27.12 18.89 -5.02
C VAL A 201 26.01 18.77 -6.09
N TRP A 202 26.09 17.77 -6.95
CA TRP A 202 25.06 17.47 -7.96
C TRP A 202 24.82 15.97 -8.11
N TYR A 203 23.72 15.63 -8.77
CA TYR A 203 23.36 14.27 -9.13
C TYR A 203 23.94 13.89 -10.50
N ASP A 204 24.98 13.07 -10.49
CA ASP A 204 25.60 12.45 -11.67
C ASP A 204 24.77 11.23 -12.07
N TRP A 205 23.76 11.47 -12.90
CA TRP A 205 22.79 10.48 -13.38
C TRP A 205 23.28 9.64 -14.58
N ASN A 206 24.39 10.03 -15.22
CA ASN A 206 24.95 9.34 -16.38
C ASN A 206 26.30 8.64 -16.07
N HIS A 207 26.78 8.77 -14.84
CA HIS A 207 28.01 8.20 -14.29
C HIS A 207 29.28 8.65 -15.05
N ASP A 208 29.25 9.83 -15.69
CA ASP A 208 30.37 10.37 -16.49
C ASP A 208 31.32 11.28 -15.70
N GLN A 209 30.97 11.61 -14.45
CA GLN A 209 31.72 12.43 -13.49
C GLN A 209 31.99 13.88 -13.94
N LYS A 210 31.16 14.45 -14.84
CA LYS A 210 31.28 15.85 -15.31
C LYS A 210 29.93 16.54 -15.30
N ARG A 211 29.75 17.54 -14.44
CA ARG A 211 28.49 18.29 -14.32
C ARG A 211 28.02 18.88 -15.66
N ASN A 212 26.96 18.30 -16.24
CA ASN A 212 26.30 18.78 -17.46
C ASN A 212 25.11 19.73 -17.13
N GLU A 213 24.60 20.49 -18.11
CA GLU A 213 23.53 21.48 -17.88
C GLU A 213 22.16 20.88 -17.49
N THR A 214 21.96 19.57 -17.67
CA THR A 214 20.74 18.85 -17.32
C THR A 214 20.78 18.22 -15.92
N GLU A 215 21.88 18.36 -15.18
CA GLU A 215 22.14 17.57 -13.97
C GLU A 215 21.69 18.30 -12.71
N LEU A 216 21.06 17.56 -11.80
CA LEU A 216 20.35 18.17 -10.69
C LEU A 216 21.33 18.69 -9.63
N LEU A 217 21.34 20.01 -9.43
CA LEU A 217 22.03 20.66 -8.33
C LEU A 217 21.30 20.36 -7.01
N LEU A 218 22.01 19.90 -6.00
CA LEU A 218 21.39 19.31 -4.80
C LEU A 218 21.39 20.28 -3.61
N GLU A 219 20.22 20.82 -3.24
CA GLU A 219 20.02 21.78 -2.13
C GLU A 219 19.87 21.09 -0.76
N ASP A 220 20.35 21.76 0.30
CA ASP A 220 20.24 21.42 1.72
C ASP A 220 20.91 20.11 2.19
N PHE A 221 21.75 19.49 1.34
CA PHE A 221 22.62 18.37 1.72
C PHE A 221 23.66 18.81 2.74
N ARG A 222 23.97 17.97 3.74
CA ARG A 222 25.07 18.24 4.67
C ARG A 222 26.38 17.82 4.03
N VAL A 223 27.36 18.73 4.00
CA VAL A 223 28.75 18.43 3.64
C VAL A 223 29.59 18.53 4.91
N THR A 224 30.02 17.39 5.43
CA THR A 224 30.77 17.26 6.69
C THR A 224 32.26 17.09 6.41
N LEU A 225 33.09 17.99 6.96
CA LEU A 225 34.55 17.96 6.85
C LEU A 225 35.14 17.55 8.20
N LEU A 226 35.61 16.30 8.31
CA LEU A 226 36.33 15.80 9.48
C LEU A 226 37.84 16.00 9.26
N TRP A 227 38.46 16.90 10.02
CA TRP A 227 39.90 17.17 9.99
C TRP A 227 40.65 16.19 10.89
N ALA A 228 41.69 15.54 10.35
CA ALA A 228 42.52 14.51 11.01
C ALA A 228 43.51 15.05 12.07
N GLY A 229 43.18 16.15 12.74
CA GLY A 229 44.02 16.82 13.74
C GLY A 229 45.42 17.26 13.27
N PRO A 230 46.26 17.75 14.19
CA PRO A 230 47.68 18.00 13.95
C PRO A 230 48.54 16.75 13.72
N ASP A 231 48.08 15.55 14.11
CA ASP A 231 48.83 14.30 13.85
C ASP A 231 48.60 13.71 12.45
N ASN A 232 47.55 14.18 11.75
CA ASN A 232 47.15 13.80 10.39
C ASN A 232 46.70 12.32 10.29
N VAL A 233 46.11 11.76 11.35
CA VAL A 233 45.53 10.42 11.42
C VAL A 233 44.05 10.51 11.84
N LEU A 234 43.14 10.08 10.96
CA LEU A 234 41.69 10.10 11.22
C LEU A 234 41.28 9.07 12.29
N GLY A 235 40.36 9.45 13.16
CA GLY A 235 39.83 8.62 14.26
C GLY A 235 40.60 8.78 15.58
N THR A 236 41.34 9.88 15.75
CA THR A 236 42.11 10.20 16.95
C THR A 236 41.32 11.14 17.89
N ALA A 237 41.97 11.64 18.95
CA ALA A 237 41.35 12.53 19.93
C ALA A 237 41.45 14.03 19.57
N ASP A 238 42.19 14.34 18.49
CA ASP A 238 42.39 15.67 17.92
C ASP A 238 41.66 15.87 16.58
N ASP A 239 40.82 14.91 16.18
CA ASP A 239 39.84 15.05 15.10
C ASP A 239 38.88 16.24 15.37
N GLU A 240 38.72 17.18 14.42
CA GLU A 240 37.72 18.26 14.48
C GLU A 240 36.71 18.17 13.33
N GLU A 241 35.41 18.17 13.64
CA GLU A 241 34.34 18.24 12.63
C GLU A 241 33.93 19.68 12.30
N LYS A 242 33.74 19.99 11.01
CA LYS A 242 33.13 21.22 10.51
C LYS A 242 32.14 20.88 9.38
N SER A 243 30.84 21.11 9.57
CA SER A 243 29.81 20.79 8.57
C SER A 243 29.15 22.05 7.95
N ASP A 244 28.86 21.99 6.66
CA ASP A 244 28.15 23.00 5.85
C ASP A 244 26.84 22.41 5.29
N ARG A 245 26.01 23.26 4.66
CA ARG A 245 24.85 22.82 3.88
C ARG A 245 24.85 23.47 2.51
N THR A 246 24.47 22.73 1.48
CA THR A 246 24.39 23.23 0.11
C THR A 246 23.22 24.19 -0.08
N ASN A 247 23.39 25.21 -0.92
CA ASN A 247 22.30 26.13 -1.26
C ASN A 247 21.47 25.66 -2.47
N SER A 248 20.52 26.48 -2.94
CA SER A 248 19.66 26.26 -4.12
C SER A 248 20.37 26.15 -5.49
N ARG A 249 21.68 25.86 -5.48
CA ARG A 249 22.55 25.63 -6.62
C ARG A 249 23.59 24.53 -6.34
N GLY A 250 23.43 23.78 -5.25
CA GLY A 250 24.40 22.79 -4.79
C GLY A 250 25.70 23.38 -4.22
N GLU A 251 25.87 24.71 -4.18
CA GLU A 251 27.11 25.35 -3.75
C GLU A 251 27.32 25.18 -2.23
N TYR A 252 28.51 24.76 -1.80
CA TYR A 252 28.97 24.75 -0.39
C TYR A 252 30.35 25.41 -0.26
N SER A 253 30.71 25.95 0.93
CA SER A 253 31.97 26.66 1.13
C SER A 253 32.38 26.78 2.61
N LYS A 254 33.37 25.98 3.04
CA LYS A 254 34.08 26.20 4.31
C LYS A 254 35.42 26.90 4.12
N SER A 255 35.65 27.94 4.91
CA SER A 255 36.93 28.64 5.08
C SER A 255 37.39 28.56 6.54
N ASN A 256 38.59 29.07 6.84
CA ASN A 256 39.23 28.93 8.15
C ASN A 256 39.54 27.46 8.50
N LEU A 257 39.97 26.72 7.47
CA LEU A 257 40.44 25.34 7.57
C LEU A 257 41.93 25.30 7.89
N SER A 258 42.32 24.42 8.81
CA SER A 258 43.72 24.08 9.11
C SER A 258 44.30 23.25 7.96
N PRO A 259 45.61 23.34 7.65
CA PRO A 259 46.24 22.34 6.78
C PRO A 259 46.22 20.95 7.42
N GLY A 260 46.11 19.91 6.60
CA GLY A 260 46.04 18.51 7.04
C GLY A 260 45.14 17.67 6.15
N LEU A 261 44.94 16.41 6.53
CA LEU A 261 44.00 15.49 5.89
C LEU A 261 42.57 15.79 6.36
N TYR A 262 41.63 15.79 5.42
CA TYR A 262 40.20 15.85 5.69
C TYR A 262 39.52 14.61 5.11
N ARG A 263 38.59 14.01 5.86
CA ARG A 263 37.55 13.15 5.29
C ARG A 263 36.30 14.00 5.08
N ILE A 264 35.87 14.09 3.83
CA ILE A 264 34.69 14.83 3.40
C ILE A 264 33.58 13.81 3.18
N HIS A 265 32.47 13.97 3.87
CA HIS A 265 31.28 13.12 3.77
C HIS A 265 30.09 13.97 3.33
N VAL A 266 29.28 13.43 2.42
CA VAL A 266 28.04 14.06 1.97
C VAL A 266 26.86 13.15 2.30
N GLU A 267 25.91 13.68 3.07
CA GLU A 267 24.67 13.01 3.44
C GLU A 267 23.46 13.87 3.05
N ALA A 268 22.40 13.22 2.58
CA ALA A 268 21.08 13.82 2.56
C ALA A 268 20.56 13.98 4.01
N THR A 269 19.69 14.95 4.24
CA THR A 269 18.88 15.04 5.46
C THR A 269 17.41 14.95 5.08
N ASP A 270 16.54 14.57 6.02
CA ASP A 270 15.32 13.78 5.77
C ASP A 270 14.30 14.30 4.74
N ASP A 271 14.30 15.60 4.44
CA ASP A 271 13.44 16.28 3.44
C ASP A 271 14.28 17.07 2.41
N VAL A 272 14.83 16.40 1.39
CA VAL A 272 15.38 17.08 0.20
C VAL A 272 14.23 17.50 -0.72
N LEU A 273 14.18 18.77 -1.10
CA LEU A 273 13.09 19.35 -1.91
C LEU A 273 13.61 19.96 -3.21
N ASN A 274 12.81 19.88 -4.29
CA ASN A 274 13.05 20.66 -5.51
C ASN A 274 12.60 22.12 -5.34
N SER A 275 12.82 22.96 -6.37
CA SER A 275 12.39 24.38 -6.40
C SER A 275 10.90 24.62 -6.13
N ASP A 276 10.06 23.61 -6.37
CA ASP A 276 8.60 23.67 -6.23
C ASP A 276 8.10 23.05 -4.91
N LYS A 277 9.02 22.56 -4.07
CA LYS A 277 8.78 21.80 -2.83
C LYS A 277 8.20 20.40 -2.99
N ASN A 278 8.44 19.76 -4.13
CA ASN A 278 8.28 18.32 -4.26
C ASN A 278 9.49 17.59 -3.62
N PRO A 279 9.30 16.48 -2.90
CA PRO A 279 10.41 15.68 -2.39
C PRO A 279 11.23 15.08 -3.54
N VAL A 280 12.55 15.26 -3.49
CA VAL A 280 13.49 14.64 -4.42
C VAL A 280 13.99 13.32 -3.82
N ARG A 281 14.04 12.28 -4.67
CA ARG A 281 14.44 10.89 -4.39
C ARG A 281 15.41 10.74 -3.20
N LYS A 282 15.00 9.98 -2.17
CA LYS A 282 15.75 9.77 -0.91
C LYS A 282 17.10 9.02 -1.08
N ASN A 283 17.40 8.51 -2.27
CA ASN A 283 18.50 7.59 -2.52
C ASN A 283 19.72 8.24 -3.22
N ALA A 284 19.85 9.57 -3.20
CA ALA A 284 21.10 10.23 -3.57
C ALA A 284 22.25 9.72 -2.67
N GLY A 285 23.16 8.92 -3.23
CA GLY A 285 24.09 8.09 -2.48
C GLY A 285 25.08 8.87 -1.62
N THR A 286 25.48 8.29 -0.48
CA THR A 286 26.47 8.90 0.42
C THR A 286 27.87 8.86 -0.19
N LEU A 287 28.45 10.02 -0.49
CA LEU A 287 29.83 10.12 -0.96
C LEU A 287 30.79 10.33 0.22
N THR A 288 31.95 9.65 0.18
CA THR A 288 33.05 9.89 1.12
C THR A 288 34.38 10.00 0.36
N VAL A 289 35.07 11.13 0.49
CA VAL A 289 36.34 11.43 -0.19
C VAL A 289 37.38 11.90 0.83
N GLU A 290 38.62 11.47 0.71
CA GLU A 290 39.73 11.96 1.54
C GLU A 290 40.60 12.96 0.75
N GLN A 291 40.80 14.15 1.31
CA GLN A 291 41.47 15.28 0.66
C GLN A 291 42.53 15.90 1.59
N GLN A 292 43.76 16.01 1.10
CA GLN A 292 44.83 16.73 1.79
C GLN A 292 44.77 18.23 1.46
N LEU A 293 44.63 19.09 2.47
CA LEU A 293 44.67 20.55 2.32
C LEU A 293 46.05 21.09 2.71
N ALA A 294 46.72 21.82 1.80
CA ALA A 294 47.98 22.49 2.07
C ALA A 294 47.77 23.83 2.80
N SER A 295 48.85 24.35 3.41
CA SER A 295 48.84 25.60 4.17
C SER A 295 48.40 26.78 3.29
N GLY A 296 47.33 27.48 3.68
CA GLY A 296 46.74 28.59 2.93
C GLY A 296 46.11 28.22 1.58
N GLN A 297 45.80 26.94 1.33
CA GLN A 297 45.21 26.49 0.06
C GLN A 297 43.70 26.78 0.00
N GLU A 298 43.26 27.36 -1.11
CA GLU A 298 41.84 27.55 -1.43
C GLU A 298 41.45 26.58 -2.56
N LEU A 299 40.80 25.46 -2.23
CA LEU A 299 40.13 24.60 -3.20
C LEU A 299 38.76 25.22 -3.51
N ASN A 300 38.58 25.70 -4.74
CA ASN A 300 37.39 26.47 -5.17
C ASN A 300 36.47 25.71 -6.15
N ASP A 301 36.88 24.52 -6.53
CA ASP A 301 36.35 23.69 -7.62
C ASP A 301 36.34 22.23 -7.14
N PHE A 302 36.08 22.01 -5.83
CA PHE A 302 36.05 20.69 -5.19
C PHE A 302 34.66 20.10 -5.34
N ASP A 303 34.34 19.81 -6.59
CA ASP A 303 33.04 19.45 -7.10
C ASP A 303 32.75 17.95 -6.83
N LEU A 304 31.57 17.66 -6.27
CA LEU A 304 31.17 16.37 -5.71
C LEU A 304 29.94 15.77 -6.42
N ALA A 305 30.19 14.76 -7.25
CA ALA A 305 29.17 13.95 -7.90
C ALA A 305 28.57 12.91 -6.93
N LEU A 306 27.25 12.94 -6.73
CA LEU A 306 26.50 11.83 -6.11
C LEU A 306 25.79 11.02 -7.19
N TYR A 307 25.78 9.70 -7.06
CA TYR A 307 24.97 8.81 -7.89
C TYR A 307 24.04 7.97 -7.00
N SER A 308 22.93 7.50 -7.56
CA SER A 308 22.19 6.34 -7.03
C SER A 308 22.56 5.13 -7.89
N GLY A 309 22.56 3.93 -7.30
CA GLY A 309 22.64 2.67 -8.06
C GLY A 309 21.27 2.02 -8.12
N ASP A 310 20.28 2.85 -8.45
CA ASP A 310 18.82 2.74 -8.30
C ASP A 310 18.32 4.10 -8.85
N LEU A 311 18.42 4.28 -10.18
CA LEU A 311 18.34 5.59 -10.83
C LEU A 311 16.89 6.12 -10.90
N ASP A 312 15.90 5.26 -11.13
CA ASP A 312 14.49 5.62 -11.18
C ASP A 312 13.86 5.73 -9.75
N GLY A 313 14.38 5.00 -8.77
CA GLY A 313 13.93 4.96 -7.38
C GLY A 313 13.02 3.77 -7.02
N ASP A 314 13.00 2.70 -7.81
CA ASP A 314 12.15 1.52 -7.62
C ASP A 314 12.62 0.60 -6.46
N LEU A 315 13.92 0.57 -6.12
CA LEU A 315 14.61 -0.35 -5.18
C LEU A 315 15.07 -1.72 -5.72
N ILE A 316 15.08 -1.90 -7.05
CA ILE A 316 16.03 -2.75 -7.75
C ILE A 316 17.35 -1.94 -7.85
N SER A 317 18.18 -2.07 -8.88
CA SER A 317 19.50 -1.43 -8.93
C SER A 317 20.13 -1.58 -10.31
N ASP A 318 20.60 -0.51 -10.97
CA ASP A 318 20.87 -0.45 -12.42
C ASP A 318 21.59 -1.68 -13.06
N GLY A 319 22.46 -2.35 -12.30
CA GLY A 319 23.18 -3.57 -12.70
C GLY A 319 22.35 -4.87 -12.68
N ALA A 320 21.11 -4.83 -12.19
CA ALA A 320 20.11 -5.89 -12.18
C ALA A 320 19.05 -5.64 -13.27
N GLU A 321 18.52 -4.41 -13.43
CA GLU A 321 17.70 -4.07 -14.62
C GLU A 321 18.49 -4.21 -15.93
N GLY A 322 19.74 -3.76 -15.91
CA GLY A 322 20.62 -3.77 -17.07
C GLY A 322 20.25 -2.73 -18.12
N GLN A 323 21.10 -2.62 -19.15
CA GLN A 323 20.94 -1.63 -20.24
C GLN A 323 20.10 -2.19 -21.41
N GLY A 324 18.97 -2.81 -21.07
CA GLY A 324 17.91 -3.17 -22.01
C GLY A 324 17.06 -1.95 -22.40
N ASP A 325 16.07 -2.22 -23.23
CA ASP A 325 14.95 -1.38 -23.67
C ASP A 325 13.92 -2.45 -24.11
N TYR A 326 13.05 -2.87 -23.19
CA TYR A 326 12.33 -4.15 -23.31
C TYR A 326 10.91 -3.98 -23.88
N ASP A 327 10.18 -2.94 -23.49
CA ASP A 327 8.89 -2.58 -24.09
C ASP A 327 9.05 -1.89 -25.47
N GLY A 328 10.10 -1.07 -25.64
CA GLY A 328 10.40 -0.28 -26.82
C GLY A 328 10.02 1.21 -26.76
N ASP A 329 9.75 1.79 -25.57
CA ASP A 329 9.53 3.22 -25.34
C ASP A 329 10.74 4.07 -25.77
N GLY A 330 11.94 3.61 -25.40
CA GLY A 330 13.21 4.30 -25.59
C GLY A 330 13.85 4.85 -24.31
N ALA A 331 13.19 4.73 -23.16
CA ALA A 331 13.88 4.60 -21.87
C ALA A 331 14.63 3.25 -21.80
N PRO A 332 15.86 3.20 -21.27
CA PRO A 332 16.50 1.93 -20.96
C PRO A 332 16.01 1.42 -19.60
N ASN A 333 15.90 0.09 -19.42
CA ASN A 333 15.29 -0.53 -18.22
C ASN A 333 15.70 0.16 -16.90
N TYR A 334 17.01 0.35 -16.68
CA TYR A 334 17.57 0.97 -15.47
C TYR A 334 17.20 2.45 -15.21
N ALA A 335 16.43 3.07 -16.08
CA ALA A 335 15.94 4.44 -15.97
C ALA A 335 14.42 4.54 -16.19
N ASP A 336 13.75 3.40 -16.41
CA ASP A 336 12.31 3.28 -16.50
C ASP A 336 11.74 2.73 -15.18
N ALA A 337 10.43 2.84 -14.99
CA ALA A 337 9.73 2.45 -13.77
C ALA A 337 8.46 1.62 -14.07
N ASP A 338 8.38 1.05 -15.26
CA ASP A 338 7.34 0.18 -15.83
C ASP A 338 7.99 -0.56 -17.05
N ALA A 339 9.18 -1.14 -16.85
CA ALA A 339 10.18 -1.40 -17.91
C ALA A 339 9.77 -2.42 -18.99
N ASP A 340 8.62 -3.09 -18.84
CA ASP A 340 8.01 -3.97 -19.85
C ASP A 340 6.65 -3.49 -20.39
N GLY A 341 6.10 -2.43 -19.82
CA GLY A 341 4.84 -1.80 -20.24
C GLY A 341 3.55 -2.53 -19.82
N ASP A 342 3.57 -3.45 -18.85
CA ASP A 342 2.35 -4.05 -18.24
C ASP A 342 1.42 -2.99 -17.62
N GLY A 343 1.99 -1.93 -17.02
CA GLY A 343 1.28 -0.98 -16.17
C GLY A 343 1.51 -1.21 -14.66
N ARG A 344 2.47 -2.06 -14.31
CA ARG A 344 2.97 -2.33 -12.95
C ARG A 344 4.37 -1.75 -12.82
N PRO A 345 4.68 -0.99 -11.76
CA PRO A 345 6.05 -0.55 -11.56
C PRO A 345 6.96 -1.70 -11.12
N ASP A 346 8.15 -1.79 -11.71
CA ASP A 346 9.22 -2.79 -11.46
C ASP A 346 9.36 -3.13 -9.96
N ARG A 347 9.38 -2.09 -9.11
CA ARG A 347 9.38 -2.13 -7.64
C ARG A 347 8.42 -3.12 -7.00
N SER A 348 7.24 -3.27 -7.61
CA SER A 348 6.14 -4.08 -7.10
C SER A 348 6.24 -5.55 -7.51
N GLU A 349 7.14 -5.85 -8.42
CA GLU A 349 7.36 -7.14 -9.07
C GLU A 349 8.70 -7.72 -8.58
N GLY A 350 9.77 -6.97 -8.81
CA GLY A 350 11.11 -7.23 -8.29
C GLY A 350 11.90 -8.29 -9.05
N THR A 351 13.13 -8.53 -8.60
CA THR A 351 14.13 -9.37 -9.30
C THR A 351 13.91 -10.89 -9.16
N ARG A 352 12.67 -11.36 -9.05
CA ARG A 352 12.36 -12.80 -8.98
C ARG A 352 11.99 -13.32 -10.36
N ASP A 353 11.87 -14.63 -10.50
CA ASP A 353 11.29 -15.31 -11.66
C ASP A 353 10.24 -16.25 -11.06
N VAL A 354 9.04 -15.72 -10.83
CA VAL A 354 7.97 -16.45 -10.12
C VAL A 354 7.43 -17.58 -10.98
N ASN A 355 7.27 -17.34 -12.29
CA ASN A 355 6.68 -18.33 -13.21
C ASN A 355 7.70 -19.33 -13.79
N ASN A 356 9.01 -19.13 -13.55
CA ASN A 356 10.14 -19.97 -13.96
C ASN A 356 10.34 -20.07 -15.48
N ASN A 357 10.11 -18.97 -16.22
CA ASN A 357 10.36 -18.92 -17.66
C ASN A 357 11.79 -18.47 -18.05
N GLY A 358 12.54 -17.88 -17.11
CA GLY A 358 13.91 -17.40 -17.31
C GLY A 358 14.06 -15.88 -17.48
N LEU A 359 12.98 -15.10 -17.37
CA LEU A 359 12.98 -13.64 -17.23
C LEU A 359 12.79 -13.26 -15.75
N PRO A 360 13.36 -12.13 -15.31
CA PRO A 360 12.90 -11.49 -14.09
C PRO A 360 11.48 -10.96 -14.24
N ASP A 361 10.71 -10.92 -13.15
CA ASP A 361 9.30 -10.52 -13.12
C ASP A 361 9.10 -9.08 -13.65
N PHE A 362 10.02 -8.15 -13.34
CA PHE A 362 10.03 -6.77 -13.86
C PHE A 362 10.40 -6.63 -15.36
N LEU A 363 10.64 -7.75 -16.06
CA LEU A 363 10.84 -7.83 -17.50
C LEU A 363 9.92 -8.91 -18.12
N ASP A 364 8.76 -9.16 -17.52
CA ASP A 364 7.86 -10.23 -17.92
C ASP A 364 6.36 -9.90 -17.80
N THR A 365 5.83 -9.34 -18.88
CA THR A 365 4.41 -9.08 -19.20
C THR A 365 3.44 -10.26 -19.03
N ALA A 366 3.92 -11.43 -18.58
CA ALA A 366 3.13 -12.49 -17.98
C ALA A 366 3.09 -12.31 -16.44
N PRO A 367 2.07 -11.63 -15.88
CA PRO A 367 2.17 -10.89 -14.62
C PRO A 367 2.64 -11.71 -13.40
N PRO A 368 3.36 -11.08 -12.44
CA PRO A 368 4.11 -11.80 -11.39
C PRO A 368 3.25 -12.49 -10.33
N ASP A 369 1.96 -12.19 -10.28
CA ASP A 369 1.03 -12.72 -9.29
C ASP A 369 -0.11 -13.51 -9.94
N GLY A 370 -0.57 -14.54 -9.20
CA GLY A 370 -1.77 -15.31 -9.53
C GLY A 370 -3.07 -14.53 -9.33
N GLN A 371 -3.09 -13.21 -9.55
CA GLN A 371 -4.34 -12.45 -9.56
C GLN A 371 -5.29 -13.05 -10.60
N PRO A 372 -6.58 -13.23 -10.28
CA PRO A 372 -7.54 -13.81 -11.21
C PRO A 372 -7.76 -12.88 -12.41
N GLN A 373 -7.11 -13.19 -13.53
CA GLN A 373 -7.36 -12.62 -14.86
C GLN A 373 -8.78 -12.96 -15.38
N ILE A 374 -9.53 -13.76 -14.63
CA ILE A 374 -10.96 -14.01 -14.83
C ILE A 374 -11.79 -12.88 -14.21
N GLN A 375 -11.99 -11.80 -14.97
CA GLN A 375 -12.82 -10.67 -14.56
C GLN A 375 -14.31 -11.08 -14.51
N MET A 376 -15.00 -10.67 -13.44
CA MET A 376 -16.45 -10.85 -13.28
C MET A 376 -17.15 -9.49 -13.20
N THR A 377 -18.30 -9.36 -13.85
CA THR A 377 -19.19 -8.18 -13.74
C THR A 377 -20.63 -8.63 -13.59
N LYS A 378 -21.43 -7.86 -12.84
CA LYS A 378 -22.85 -8.11 -12.61
C LYS A 378 -23.62 -6.80 -12.80
N THR A 379 -24.74 -6.88 -13.49
CA THR A 379 -25.56 -5.73 -13.90
C THR A 379 -27.04 -6.09 -13.81
N ASP A 380 -27.85 -5.10 -13.46
CA ASP A 380 -29.30 -5.16 -13.38
C ASP A 380 -29.96 -4.29 -14.46
N PHE A 381 -31.21 -4.61 -14.78
CA PHE A 381 -32.07 -3.79 -15.64
C PHE A 381 -33.52 -3.92 -15.17
N LEU A 382 -34.24 -2.81 -15.06
CA LEU A 382 -35.70 -2.82 -14.92
C LEU A 382 -36.32 -3.36 -16.23
N LEU A 383 -36.79 -4.61 -16.20
CA LEU A 383 -37.29 -5.32 -17.38
C LEU A 383 -38.80 -5.17 -17.55
N ILE A 384 -39.54 -5.27 -16.44
CA ILE A 384 -40.98 -5.01 -16.40
C ILE A 384 -41.24 -4.02 -15.26
N ASP A 385 -41.50 -2.78 -15.67
CA ASP A 385 -42.07 -1.72 -14.85
C ASP A 385 -43.60 -1.93 -14.81
N ALA A 386 -44.14 -2.23 -13.63
CA ALA A 386 -45.52 -2.67 -13.41
C ALA A 386 -46.45 -1.53 -12.98
N ASP A 387 -45.93 -0.47 -12.36
CA ASP A 387 -46.71 0.72 -11.97
C ASP A 387 -46.49 1.95 -12.88
N LEU A 388 -45.43 1.92 -13.70
CA LEU A 388 -45.02 2.92 -14.70
C LEU A 388 -44.39 4.20 -14.11
N ASP A 389 -43.78 4.11 -12.92
CA ASP A 389 -42.95 5.13 -12.27
C ASP A 389 -41.54 5.28 -12.89
N GLY A 390 -41.01 4.24 -13.53
CA GLY A 390 -39.66 4.21 -14.11
C GLY A 390 -38.53 3.92 -13.12
N ARG A 391 -38.83 3.24 -11.99
CA ARG A 391 -37.85 2.74 -11.00
C ARG A 391 -38.13 1.28 -10.65
N ALA A 392 -37.17 0.64 -9.99
CA ALA A 392 -37.39 -0.65 -9.34
C ALA A 392 -38.24 -0.48 -8.07
N SER A 393 -39.41 -1.14 -8.03
CA SER A 393 -40.41 -1.04 -6.97
C SER A 393 -41.13 -2.39 -6.75
N ALA A 394 -42.13 -2.42 -5.86
CA ALA A 394 -42.84 -3.64 -5.49
C ALA A 394 -43.60 -4.24 -6.69
N ASN A 395 -43.46 -5.56 -6.90
CA ASN A 395 -44.01 -6.35 -8.02
C ASN A 395 -43.31 -6.18 -9.39
N ASP A 396 -42.33 -5.29 -9.54
CA ASP A 396 -41.57 -5.14 -10.78
C ASP A 396 -40.67 -6.35 -11.06
N THR A 397 -40.26 -6.53 -12.33
CA THR A 397 -39.28 -7.56 -12.71
C THR A 397 -37.96 -6.94 -13.12
N LEU A 398 -36.89 -7.37 -12.44
CA LEU A 398 -35.51 -7.07 -12.81
C LEU A 398 -34.94 -8.20 -13.67
N LEU A 399 -34.09 -7.85 -14.62
CA LEU A 399 -33.21 -8.77 -15.33
C LEU A 399 -31.79 -8.58 -14.78
N TYR A 400 -31.22 -9.62 -14.17
CA TYR A 400 -29.80 -9.67 -13.89
C TYR A 400 -29.04 -10.27 -15.07
N ARG A 401 -27.87 -9.69 -15.36
CA ARG A 401 -26.87 -10.23 -16.28
C ARG A 401 -25.51 -10.23 -15.59
N ILE A 402 -24.79 -11.35 -15.72
CA ILE A 402 -23.42 -11.52 -15.27
C ILE A 402 -22.57 -11.83 -16.50
N ASP A 403 -21.42 -11.18 -16.64
CA ASP A 403 -20.39 -11.54 -17.62
C ASP A 403 -19.10 -11.89 -16.89
N ILE A 404 -18.55 -13.05 -17.23
CA ILE A 404 -17.24 -13.55 -16.80
C ILE A 404 -16.34 -13.58 -18.04
N VAL A 405 -15.16 -12.97 -17.97
CA VAL A 405 -14.21 -12.87 -19.09
C VAL A 405 -12.82 -13.31 -18.63
N ASN A 406 -12.21 -14.24 -19.33
CA ASN A 406 -10.84 -14.64 -19.07
C ASN A 406 -9.86 -13.80 -19.90
N HIS A 407 -9.21 -12.83 -19.28
CA HIS A 407 -8.17 -12.00 -19.90
C HIS A 407 -6.79 -12.67 -19.91
N GLY A 408 -6.62 -13.79 -19.22
CA GLY A 408 -5.34 -14.48 -19.05
C GLY A 408 -4.97 -15.38 -20.23
N GLN A 409 -3.68 -15.68 -20.37
CA GLN A 409 -3.12 -16.47 -21.47
C GLN A 409 -3.40 -18.00 -21.36
N GLN A 410 -4.06 -18.46 -20.29
CA GLN A 410 -4.34 -19.87 -20.03
C GLN A 410 -5.80 -20.10 -19.63
N ALA A 411 -6.28 -21.33 -19.78
CA ALA A 411 -7.67 -21.68 -19.50
C ALA A 411 -7.91 -21.97 -18.00
N TYR A 412 -8.84 -21.24 -17.39
CA TYR A 412 -9.46 -21.61 -16.12
C TYR A 412 -10.36 -22.84 -16.33
N LYS A 413 -10.37 -23.75 -15.37
CA LYS A 413 -11.03 -25.06 -15.49
C LYS A 413 -12.05 -25.25 -14.37
N ASN A 414 -13.01 -26.14 -14.58
CA ASN A 414 -14.02 -26.50 -13.58
C ASN A 414 -14.72 -25.27 -12.96
N VAL A 415 -14.93 -24.22 -13.75
CA VAL A 415 -15.53 -22.95 -13.32
C VAL A 415 -17.00 -23.22 -12.98
N VAL A 416 -17.38 -22.91 -11.74
CA VAL A 416 -18.76 -22.99 -11.24
C VAL A 416 -19.17 -21.61 -10.74
N LEU A 417 -20.30 -21.11 -11.22
CA LEU A 417 -20.94 -19.89 -10.71
C LEU A 417 -22.00 -20.24 -9.67
N PHE A 418 -22.04 -19.42 -8.63
CA PHE A 418 -23.06 -19.35 -7.60
C PHE A 418 -23.63 -17.93 -7.53
N ASP A 419 -24.93 -17.80 -7.32
CA ASP A 419 -25.61 -16.51 -7.18
C ASP A 419 -26.72 -16.64 -6.12
N THR A 420 -26.84 -15.65 -5.24
CA THR A 420 -27.88 -15.59 -4.20
C THR A 420 -28.66 -14.29 -4.36
N PRO A 421 -29.84 -14.35 -5.02
CA PRO A 421 -30.72 -13.21 -5.14
C PRO A 421 -31.25 -12.72 -3.79
N ASP A 422 -31.49 -11.41 -3.69
CA ASP A 422 -32.05 -10.75 -2.51
C ASP A 422 -33.33 -11.43 -2.02
N ALA A 423 -33.48 -11.60 -0.70
CA ALA A 423 -34.66 -12.22 -0.08
C ALA A 423 -35.97 -11.44 -0.31
N MET A 424 -35.90 -10.16 -0.70
CA MET A 424 -37.03 -9.34 -1.17
C MET A 424 -37.34 -9.57 -2.66
N THR A 425 -36.69 -10.53 -3.32
CA THR A 425 -36.93 -10.90 -4.72
C THR A 425 -37.21 -12.39 -4.87
N ASN A 426 -37.86 -12.76 -5.98
CA ASN A 426 -38.24 -14.13 -6.30
C ASN A 426 -37.76 -14.45 -7.72
N VAL A 427 -36.88 -15.44 -7.89
CA VAL A 427 -36.45 -15.88 -9.23
C VAL A 427 -37.67 -16.31 -10.06
N VAL A 428 -37.74 -15.81 -11.29
CA VAL A 428 -38.79 -16.20 -12.25
C VAL A 428 -38.37 -17.52 -12.90
N GLY A 429 -39.07 -18.60 -12.53
CA GLY A 429 -38.72 -19.96 -12.98
C GLY A 429 -38.69 -20.11 -14.51
N GLY A 430 -37.68 -20.82 -15.01
CA GLY A 430 -37.42 -20.98 -16.44
C GLY A 430 -36.70 -19.81 -17.12
N THR A 431 -36.31 -18.75 -16.38
CA THR A 431 -35.60 -17.60 -16.96
C THR A 431 -34.08 -17.63 -16.80
N VAL A 432 -33.53 -18.55 -16.00
CA VAL A 432 -32.06 -18.70 -15.88
C VAL A 432 -31.51 -19.25 -17.19
N GLN A 433 -30.51 -18.57 -17.73
CA GLN A 433 -29.81 -18.87 -18.98
C GLN A 433 -28.29 -18.68 -18.81
N SER A 434 -27.50 -19.48 -19.52
CA SER A 434 -26.04 -19.34 -19.60
C SER A 434 -25.57 -19.56 -21.05
N SER A 435 -24.53 -18.85 -21.48
CA SER A 435 -23.88 -19.07 -22.79
C SER A 435 -22.94 -20.28 -22.80
N SER A 436 -22.44 -20.71 -21.63
CA SER A 436 -21.56 -21.87 -21.46
C SER A 436 -22.06 -22.81 -20.36
N GLY A 437 -21.63 -24.07 -20.42
CA GLY A 437 -21.88 -25.03 -19.35
C GLY A 437 -23.34 -25.44 -19.20
N GLN A 438 -23.74 -25.84 -18.00
CA GLN A 438 -25.11 -26.28 -17.67
C GLN A 438 -25.58 -25.69 -16.33
N ILE A 439 -26.87 -25.36 -16.23
CA ILE A 439 -27.49 -24.90 -14.98
C ILE A 439 -27.75 -26.14 -14.11
N SER A 440 -27.12 -26.21 -12.93
CA SER A 440 -27.23 -27.34 -12.01
C SER A 440 -28.32 -27.13 -10.94
N SER A 441 -28.62 -25.87 -10.57
CA SER A 441 -29.77 -25.54 -9.72
C SER A 441 -30.29 -24.11 -9.92
N GLY A 442 -31.47 -23.82 -9.37
CA GLY A 442 -32.01 -22.46 -9.24
C GLY A 442 -32.91 -21.94 -10.37
N ASN A 443 -33.25 -22.76 -11.37
CA ASN A 443 -34.16 -22.35 -12.45
C ASN A 443 -35.66 -22.56 -12.14
N ASP A 444 -36.01 -22.84 -10.89
CA ASP A 444 -37.40 -22.95 -10.41
C ASP A 444 -37.91 -21.60 -9.89
N ALA A 445 -39.23 -21.41 -9.87
CA ALA A 445 -39.83 -20.16 -9.41
C ALA A 445 -39.68 -20.01 -7.89
N GLY A 446 -39.17 -18.86 -7.44
CA GLY A 446 -38.85 -18.61 -6.04
C GLY A 446 -37.58 -19.30 -5.54
N ALA A 447 -36.66 -19.68 -6.43
CA ALA A 447 -35.32 -20.11 -6.04
C ALA A 447 -34.56 -19.00 -5.32
N VAL A 448 -33.84 -19.36 -4.25
CA VAL A 448 -33.01 -18.44 -3.43
C VAL A 448 -31.50 -18.59 -3.69
N HIS A 449 -31.10 -19.62 -4.43
CA HIS A 449 -29.75 -19.79 -4.96
C HIS A 449 -29.81 -20.28 -6.40
N ILE A 450 -28.86 -19.84 -7.22
CA ILE A 450 -28.64 -20.32 -8.59
C ILE A 450 -27.22 -20.89 -8.67
N GLN A 451 -27.06 -22.05 -9.31
CA GLN A 451 -25.75 -22.66 -9.54
C GLN A 451 -25.62 -23.11 -10.99
N ILE A 452 -24.47 -22.81 -11.60
CA ILE A 452 -24.19 -23.10 -13.01
C ILE A 452 -22.76 -23.64 -13.15
N GLU A 453 -22.64 -24.87 -13.65
CA GLU A 453 -21.37 -25.51 -14.00
C GLU A 453 -20.93 -25.00 -15.38
N LEU A 454 -20.13 -23.92 -15.42
CA LEU A 454 -19.72 -23.22 -16.65
C LEU A 454 -18.68 -23.99 -17.47
N GLY A 455 -17.92 -24.89 -16.81
CA GLY A 455 -16.91 -25.74 -17.43
C GLY A 455 -15.55 -25.05 -17.50
N ASN A 456 -14.87 -25.10 -18.65
CA ASN A 456 -13.58 -24.46 -18.84
C ASN A 456 -13.74 -23.16 -19.63
N ILE A 457 -13.15 -22.06 -19.16
CA ILE A 457 -13.13 -20.78 -19.87
C ILE A 457 -11.72 -20.56 -20.42
N ALA A 458 -11.57 -20.67 -21.73
CA ALA A 458 -10.28 -20.55 -22.42
C ALA A 458 -9.74 -19.10 -22.40
N ALA A 459 -8.47 -18.92 -22.75
CA ALA A 459 -7.85 -17.61 -22.88
C ALA A 459 -8.61 -16.72 -23.88
N GLY A 460 -9.01 -15.52 -23.47
CA GLY A 460 -9.80 -14.58 -24.27
C GLY A 460 -11.28 -14.91 -24.43
N GLU A 461 -11.77 -16.03 -23.88
CA GLU A 461 -13.18 -16.42 -23.94
C GLU A 461 -14.01 -15.88 -22.76
N SER A 462 -15.34 -15.94 -22.90
CA SER A 462 -16.27 -15.41 -21.90
C SER A 462 -17.52 -16.28 -21.70
N ALA A 463 -18.12 -16.17 -20.52
CA ALA A 463 -19.39 -16.77 -20.17
C ALA A 463 -20.38 -15.69 -19.68
N THR A 464 -21.57 -15.64 -20.29
CA THR A 464 -22.65 -14.72 -19.93
C THR A 464 -23.79 -15.51 -19.31
N ILE A 465 -24.22 -15.11 -18.12
CA ILE A 465 -25.37 -15.65 -17.39
C ILE A 465 -26.44 -14.57 -17.33
N SER A 466 -27.71 -14.95 -17.41
CA SER A 466 -28.82 -14.03 -17.11
C SER A 466 -30.02 -14.74 -16.50
N PHE A 467 -30.77 -14.03 -15.68
CA PHE A 467 -32.00 -14.52 -15.05
C PHE A 467 -32.88 -13.34 -14.62
N GLN A 468 -34.18 -13.59 -14.45
CA GLN A 468 -35.14 -12.58 -14.01
C GLN A 468 -35.55 -12.83 -12.56
N VAL A 469 -35.79 -11.76 -11.81
CA VAL A 469 -36.40 -11.81 -10.48
C VAL A 469 -37.58 -10.84 -10.40
N GLN A 470 -38.64 -11.21 -9.69
CA GLN A 470 -39.72 -10.30 -9.34
C GLN A 470 -39.52 -9.76 -7.92
N ILE A 471 -39.61 -8.45 -7.75
CA ILE A 471 -39.56 -7.78 -6.45
C ILE A 471 -40.84 -8.10 -5.68
N ALA A 472 -40.72 -8.44 -4.40
CA ALA A 472 -41.84 -8.83 -3.54
C ALA A 472 -42.91 -7.72 -3.43
N ALA A 473 -44.15 -8.13 -3.14
CA ALA A 473 -45.29 -7.21 -3.01
C ALA A 473 -45.24 -6.36 -1.71
N GLU A 474 -44.53 -6.83 -0.68
CA GLU A 474 -44.31 -6.14 0.59
C GLU A 474 -42.81 -5.87 0.76
N VAL A 475 -42.35 -4.68 0.33
CA VAL A 475 -40.94 -4.28 0.45
C VAL A 475 -40.76 -3.36 1.66
N THR A 476 -40.00 -3.80 2.66
CA THR A 476 -39.66 -3.00 3.85
C THR A 476 -38.28 -2.33 3.77
N LEU A 477 -37.41 -2.80 2.87
CA LEU A 477 -36.05 -2.30 2.65
C LEU A 477 -36.00 -1.19 1.59
N ARG A 478 -34.84 -0.52 1.47
CA ARG A 478 -34.61 0.65 0.58
C ARG A 478 -33.63 0.40 -0.57
N ARG A 479 -33.11 -0.82 -0.66
CA ARG A 479 -32.07 -1.31 -1.59
C ARG A 479 -32.41 -2.78 -1.88
N ILE A 480 -31.96 -3.29 -3.02
CA ILE A 480 -32.04 -4.71 -3.36
C ILE A 480 -30.62 -5.11 -3.79
N GLN A 481 -29.97 -5.98 -3.03
CA GLN A 481 -28.58 -6.37 -3.30
C GLN A 481 -28.54 -7.80 -3.82
N ASN A 482 -27.77 -8.01 -4.89
CA ASN A 482 -27.56 -9.35 -5.43
C ASN A 482 -26.07 -9.60 -5.63
N GLN A 483 -25.60 -10.74 -5.11
CA GLN A 483 -24.20 -11.15 -5.10
C GLN A 483 -24.03 -12.47 -5.85
N ALA A 484 -22.97 -12.52 -6.66
CA ALA A 484 -22.54 -13.71 -7.36
C ALA A 484 -21.06 -13.97 -7.10
N PHE A 485 -20.66 -15.22 -7.08
CA PHE A 485 -19.26 -15.63 -7.01
C PHE A 485 -18.98 -16.81 -7.92
N ILE A 486 -17.71 -17.00 -8.23
CA ILE A 486 -17.20 -18.14 -8.98
C ILE A 486 -16.16 -18.90 -8.15
N GLN A 487 -16.14 -20.22 -8.33
CA GLN A 487 -15.04 -21.10 -7.94
C GLN A 487 -14.43 -21.69 -9.21
N PHE A 488 -13.12 -21.91 -9.24
CA PHE A 488 -12.41 -22.44 -10.41
C PHE A 488 -11.08 -23.12 -10.03
N ASP A 489 -10.62 -24.04 -10.87
CA ASP A 489 -9.21 -24.41 -10.91
C ASP A 489 -8.46 -23.36 -11.74
N ASP A 490 -7.42 -22.77 -11.18
CA ASP A 490 -6.56 -21.81 -11.86
C ASP A 490 -5.63 -22.50 -12.91
N PRO A 491 -4.80 -21.73 -13.65
CA PRO A 491 -3.81 -22.30 -14.55
C PRO A 491 -2.75 -23.18 -13.86
N ALA A 492 -2.37 -22.87 -12.62
CA ALA A 492 -1.39 -23.62 -11.82
C ALA A 492 -1.95 -24.93 -11.22
N GLY A 493 -3.27 -25.10 -11.21
CA GLY A 493 -3.97 -26.24 -10.61
C GLY A 493 -4.34 -26.05 -9.14
N THR A 494 -4.49 -24.81 -8.67
CA THR A 494 -5.01 -24.48 -7.33
C THR A 494 -6.47 -24.01 -7.40
N ASN A 495 -7.21 -24.16 -6.30
CA ASN A 495 -8.60 -23.71 -6.21
C ASN A 495 -8.64 -22.21 -5.94
N GLY A 496 -9.11 -21.42 -6.90
CA GLY A 496 -9.36 -19.99 -6.72
C GLY A 496 -10.85 -19.65 -6.64
N SER A 497 -11.14 -18.41 -6.22
CA SER A 497 -12.49 -17.85 -6.23
C SER A 497 -12.48 -16.35 -6.52
N ALA A 498 -13.63 -15.80 -6.91
CA ALA A 498 -13.84 -14.35 -7.08
C ALA A 498 -15.33 -14.01 -6.90
N ALA A 499 -15.63 -12.82 -6.36
CA ALA A 499 -17.00 -12.37 -6.06
C ALA A 499 -17.33 -10.98 -6.65
N ILE A 500 -18.62 -10.72 -6.88
CA ILE A 500 -19.14 -9.43 -7.39
C ILE A 500 -20.55 -9.14 -6.82
N ARG A 501 -20.86 -7.87 -6.56
CA ARG A 501 -22.21 -7.40 -6.20
C ARG A 501 -22.80 -6.46 -7.25
N SER A 502 -24.13 -6.34 -7.26
CA SER A 502 -24.94 -5.27 -7.87
C SER A 502 -25.92 -4.71 -6.83
N ASP A 503 -26.20 -3.41 -6.87
CA ASP A 503 -26.81 -2.57 -5.81
C ASP A 503 -27.95 -1.67 -6.31
#